data_AF-A0A850DMF0-F1
#
_entry.id   AF-A0A850DMF0-F1
#
_cell.length_a   1.000
_cell.length_b   1.000
_cell.length_c   1.000
_cell.angle_alpha   90.00
_cell.angle_beta   90.00
_cell.angle_gamma   90.00
#
_symmetry.space_group_name_H-M   'P 1'
#
loop_
_entity.id
_entity.type
_entity.pdbx_description
1 polymer ?
#
loop_
_entity_poly.entity_id
_entity_poly.type
_entity_poly.pdbx_seq_one_letter_code
_entity_poly.pdbx_strand_id
1 'polypeptide(L)'
;MSIGRFSALSRISVRMLRHYDASGVLVPAVVDSVSGYRWYSPDQLGEASRIRQLRDVGFGVSAIGALLAVRGTAAYADALRSQRVALVDEAATARHRLSLIERMLVQESEEHFMVSDVDIELIDLPPQTLVSVRGTLPEYAAEGELWARLMPELQRQGIAPVGPGGCIEHNGEFRESDVDESVFLEVEPGAEAEEPLTVLRFPAR
;
A
#
# COMPACT_ATOMS: atom_id res chain seq x y z
N MET A 1 40.05 -15.96 26.45
CA MET A 1 39.26 -14.94 27.18
C MET A 1 37.88 -15.50 27.53
N SER A 2 37.27 -15.04 28.61
CA SER A 2 35.95 -15.52 29.03
C SER A 2 34.86 -15.17 28.02
N ILE A 3 33.78 -15.97 27.98
CA ILE A 3 32.62 -15.70 27.10
C ILE A 3 32.01 -14.30 27.30
N GLY A 4 32.02 -13.78 28.53
CA GLY A 4 31.55 -12.41 28.82
C GLY A 4 32.44 -11.33 28.20
N ARG A 5 33.76 -11.48 28.32
CA ARG A 5 34.72 -10.54 27.70
C ARG A 5 34.68 -10.63 26.18
N PHE A 6 34.58 -11.84 25.63
CA PHE A 6 34.43 -12.04 24.18
C PHE A 6 33.13 -11.44 23.66
N SER A 7 32.03 -11.58 24.41
CA SER A 7 30.73 -10.98 24.09
C SER A 7 30.82 -9.46 23.94
N ALA A 8 31.47 -8.78 24.89
CA ALA A 8 31.67 -7.34 24.86
C ALA A 8 32.47 -6.88 23.62
N LEU A 9 33.55 -7.59 23.29
CA LEU A 9 34.44 -7.22 22.18
C LEU A 9 33.85 -7.56 20.80
N SER A 10 33.22 -8.73 20.67
CA SER A 10 32.58 -9.16 19.42
C SER A 10 31.22 -8.50 19.18
N ARG A 11 30.63 -7.88 20.22
CA ARG A 11 29.25 -7.37 20.23
C ARG A 11 28.22 -8.45 19.85
N ILE A 12 28.49 -9.69 20.26
CA ILE A 12 27.57 -10.83 20.16
C ILE A 12 27.18 -11.19 21.58
N SER A 13 25.89 -11.31 21.89
CA SER A 13 25.45 -11.62 23.24
C SER A 13 25.93 -13.01 23.68
N VAL A 14 26.15 -13.20 24.98
CA VAL A 14 26.53 -14.50 25.56
C VAL A 14 25.55 -15.61 25.15
N ARG A 15 24.25 -15.31 25.09
CA ARG A 15 23.21 -16.23 24.60
C ARG A 15 23.48 -16.67 23.16
N MET A 16 23.79 -15.72 22.27
CA MET A 16 24.08 -16.02 20.87
C MET A 16 25.40 -16.79 20.71
N LEU A 17 26.42 -16.49 21.50
CA LEU A 17 27.68 -17.26 21.49
C LEU A 17 27.45 -18.73 21.89
N ARG A 18 26.59 -19.00 22.88
CA ARG A 18 26.19 -20.37 23.23
C ARG A 18 25.40 -21.04 22.11
N HIS A 19 24.56 -20.29 21.40
CA HIS A 19 23.83 -20.82 20.25
C HIS A 19 24.74 -21.12 19.06
N TYR A 20 25.75 -20.27 18.79
CA TYR A 20 26.75 -20.49 17.75
C TYR A 20 27.66 -21.67 18.05
N ASP A 21 28.03 -21.87 19.31
CA ASP A 21 28.73 -23.07 19.76
C ASP A 21 27.88 -24.32 19.48
N ALA A 22 26.61 -24.34 19.91
CA ALA A 22 25.72 -25.47 19.71
C ALA A 22 25.42 -25.78 18.23
N SER A 23 25.46 -24.77 17.35
CA SER A 23 25.25 -24.91 15.90
C SER A 23 26.55 -25.10 15.11
N GLY A 24 27.72 -25.07 15.77
CA GLY A 24 29.02 -25.18 15.13
C GLY A 24 29.45 -23.96 14.30
N VAL A 25 28.70 -22.85 14.36
CA VAL A 25 29.00 -21.61 13.61
C VAL A 25 30.19 -20.86 14.22
N LEU A 26 30.35 -20.92 15.54
CA LEU A 26 31.52 -20.38 16.24
C LEU A 26 31.74 -21.16 17.53
N VAL A 27 32.69 -22.08 17.50
CA VAL A 27 33.03 -22.92 18.65
C VAL A 27 34.03 -22.22 19.57
N PRO A 28 33.91 -22.34 20.90
CA PRO A 28 34.91 -21.84 21.83
C PRO A 28 36.24 -22.56 21.64
N ALA A 29 37.35 -21.84 21.83
CA ALA A 29 38.69 -22.43 21.79
C ALA A 29 38.88 -23.48 22.91
N VAL A 30 38.29 -23.27 24.08
CA VAL A 30 38.31 -24.22 25.19
C VAL A 30 36.95 -24.22 25.89
N VAL A 31 36.46 -25.42 26.20
CA VAL A 31 35.36 -25.65 27.15
C VAL A 31 35.93 -26.34 28.37
N ASP A 32 35.77 -25.72 29.54
CA ASP A 32 36.15 -26.32 30.81
C ASP A 32 35.32 -27.58 31.07
N SER A 33 35.98 -28.72 31.26
CA SER A 33 35.32 -30.03 31.34
C SER A 33 34.51 -30.25 32.61
N VAL A 34 34.76 -29.47 33.66
CA VAL A 34 34.10 -29.61 34.97
C VAL A 34 32.91 -28.66 35.08
N SER A 35 33.11 -27.39 34.75
CA SER A 35 32.12 -26.32 34.88
C SER A 35 31.32 -26.04 33.60
N GLY A 36 31.78 -26.54 32.44
CA GLY A 36 31.21 -26.22 31.13
C GLY A 36 31.48 -24.77 30.68
N TYR A 37 32.40 -24.06 31.35
CA TYR A 37 32.70 -22.67 31.05
C TYR A 37 33.44 -22.51 29.72
N ARG A 38 33.06 -21.50 28.94
CA ARG A 38 33.56 -21.29 27.57
C ARG A 38 34.59 -20.19 27.51
N TRP A 39 35.68 -20.49 26.82
CA TRP A 39 36.79 -19.58 26.56
C TRP A 39 37.03 -19.46 25.06
N TYR A 40 37.17 -18.24 24.58
CA TYR A 40 37.44 -17.91 23.18
C TYR A 40 38.84 -17.31 23.02
N SER A 41 39.49 -17.55 21.89
CA SER A 41 40.77 -16.90 21.55
C SER A 41 40.54 -15.47 21.03
N PRO A 42 41.46 -14.51 21.27
CA PRO A 42 41.45 -13.22 20.58
C PRO A 42 41.38 -13.33 19.05
N ASP A 43 42.00 -14.35 18.47
CA ASP A 43 42.04 -14.54 17.01
C ASP A 43 40.65 -14.83 16.42
N GLN A 44 39.72 -15.32 17.23
CA GLN A 44 38.33 -15.61 16.82
C GLN A 44 37.49 -14.33 16.68
N LEU A 45 37.98 -13.16 17.10
CA LEU A 45 37.26 -11.89 16.93
C LEU A 45 37.06 -11.54 15.45
N GLY A 46 38.00 -11.89 14.59
CA GLY A 46 37.89 -11.69 13.14
C GLY A 46 36.77 -12.52 12.53
N GLU A 47 36.65 -13.78 12.94
CA GLU A 47 35.58 -14.68 12.53
C GLU A 47 34.22 -14.21 13.07
N ALA A 48 34.16 -13.86 14.36
CA ALA A 48 32.96 -13.31 14.99
C ALA A 48 32.44 -12.05 14.28
N SER A 49 33.34 -11.15 13.85
CA SER A 49 32.98 -9.98 13.06
C SER A 49 32.33 -10.34 11.73
N ARG A 50 32.84 -11.36 11.03
CA ARG A 50 32.27 -11.83 9.76
C ARG A 50 30.90 -12.48 9.94
N ILE A 51 30.75 -13.32 10.96
CA ILE A 51 29.46 -13.92 11.34
C ILE A 51 28.42 -12.82 11.57
N ARG A 52 28.81 -11.80 12.33
CA ARG A 52 27.95 -10.65 12.59
C ARG A 52 27.56 -9.93 11.30
N GLN A 53 28.51 -9.63 10.42
CA GLN A 53 28.23 -8.93 9.16
C GLN A 53 27.22 -9.69 8.29
N LEU A 54 27.38 -11.01 8.16
CA LEU A 54 26.45 -11.85 7.40
C LEU A 54 25.05 -11.85 8.02
N ARG A 55 24.96 -11.96 9.35
CA ARG A 55 23.68 -11.86 10.06
C ARG A 55 23.03 -10.48 9.87
N ASP A 56 23.82 -9.41 9.98
CA ASP A 56 23.32 -8.02 9.92
C ASP A 56 22.77 -7.68 8.52
N VAL A 57 23.19 -8.40 7.46
CA VAL A 57 22.59 -8.29 6.10
C VAL A 57 21.49 -9.33 5.81
N GLY A 58 21.04 -10.07 6.82
CA GLY A 58 19.86 -10.94 6.75
C GLY A 58 20.11 -12.42 6.51
N PHE A 59 21.37 -12.90 6.52
CA PHE A 59 21.60 -14.35 6.47
C PHE A 59 21.23 -15.03 7.79
N GLY A 60 20.45 -16.09 7.70
CA GLY A 60 20.10 -16.94 8.84
C GLY A 60 21.32 -17.69 9.41
N VAL A 61 21.31 -17.95 10.71
CA VAL A 61 22.41 -18.61 11.43
C VAL A 61 22.81 -19.95 10.81
N SER A 62 21.84 -20.72 10.32
CA SER A 62 22.09 -22.00 9.63
C SER A 62 22.88 -21.86 8.34
N ALA A 63 22.75 -20.75 7.61
CA ALA A 63 23.46 -20.51 6.35
C ALA A 63 24.86 -19.92 6.56
N ILE A 64 25.08 -19.19 7.66
CA ILE A 64 26.34 -18.48 7.92
C ILE A 64 27.54 -19.45 7.95
N GLY A 65 27.41 -20.61 8.60
CA GLY A 65 28.49 -21.60 8.64
C GLY A 65 28.90 -22.08 7.25
N ALA A 66 27.93 -22.42 6.40
CA ALA A 66 28.18 -22.83 5.01
C ALA A 66 28.80 -21.71 4.18
N LEU A 67 28.35 -20.47 4.34
CA LEU A 67 28.91 -19.31 3.64
C LEU A 67 30.35 -19.04 4.03
N LEU A 68 30.69 -19.14 5.32
CA LEU A 68 32.06 -18.96 5.78
C LEU A 68 32.99 -20.04 5.22
N ALA A 69 32.51 -21.28 5.08
CA ALA A 69 33.28 -22.38 4.51
C ALA A 69 33.66 -22.15 3.02
N VAL A 70 32.84 -21.43 2.27
CA VAL A 70 33.10 -21.11 0.84
C VAL A 70 33.64 -19.69 0.63
N ARG A 71 34.06 -19.00 1.69
CA ARG A 71 34.53 -17.62 1.60
C ARG A 71 35.73 -17.49 0.65
N GLY A 72 35.70 -16.46 -0.19
CA GLY A 72 36.75 -16.20 -1.18
C GLY A 72 36.54 -16.95 -2.51
N THR A 73 35.51 -17.78 -2.61
CA THR A 73 35.07 -18.40 -3.86
C THR A 73 33.99 -17.57 -4.56
N ALA A 74 33.68 -17.92 -5.81
CA ALA A 74 32.54 -17.36 -6.52
C ALA A 74 31.22 -17.59 -5.76
N ALA A 75 31.01 -18.80 -5.22
CA ALA A 75 29.77 -19.15 -4.50
C ALA A 75 29.43 -18.18 -3.35
N TYR A 76 30.45 -17.67 -2.64
CA TYR A 76 30.25 -16.65 -1.61
C TYR A 76 29.73 -15.33 -2.19
N ALA A 77 30.33 -14.87 -3.29
CA ALA A 77 29.91 -13.64 -3.97
C ALA A 77 28.51 -13.79 -4.58
N ASP A 78 28.18 -14.95 -5.14
CA ASP A 78 26.86 -15.28 -5.67
C ASP A 78 25.77 -15.24 -4.59
N ALA A 79 26.05 -15.76 -3.40
CA ALA A 79 25.14 -15.68 -2.26
C ALA A 79 24.89 -14.22 -1.82
N LEU A 80 25.94 -13.39 -1.75
CA LEU A 80 25.79 -11.96 -1.43
C LEU A 80 24.99 -11.22 -2.51
N ARG A 81 25.22 -11.53 -3.79
CA ARG A 81 24.43 -10.97 -4.90
C ARG A 81 22.95 -11.35 -4.79
N SER A 82 22.67 -12.60 -4.46
CA SER A 82 21.30 -13.10 -4.30
C SER A 82 20.59 -12.40 -3.13
N GLN A 83 21.27 -12.26 -1.99
CA GLN A 83 20.74 -11.52 -0.83
C GLN A 83 20.49 -10.04 -1.16
N ARG A 84 21.37 -9.42 -1.94
CA ARG A 84 21.17 -8.04 -2.40
C ARG A 84 19.89 -7.91 -3.24
N VAL A 85 19.62 -8.84 -4.15
CA VAL A 85 18.38 -8.83 -4.96
C VAL A 85 17.16 -8.94 -4.05
N ALA A 86 17.15 -9.90 -3.13
CA ALA A 86 16.04 -10.07 -2.19
C ALA A 86 15.74 -8.81 -1.37
N LEU A 87 16.78 -8.13 -0.86
CA LEU A 87 16.62 -6.88 -0.11
C LEU A 87 16.13 -5.72 -0.98
N VAL A 88 16.48 -5.69 -2.28
CA VAL A 88 15.95 -4.68 -3.22
C VAL A 88 14.45 -4.89 -3.42
N ASP A 89 14.01 -6.13 -3.58
CA ASP A 89 12.59 -6.46 -3.76
C ASP A 89 11.78 -6.17 -2.49
N GLU A 90 12.33 -6.49 -1.31
CA GLU A 90 11.72 -6.13 -0.03
C GLU A 90 11.58 -4.61 0.13
N ALA A 91 12.63 -3.85 -0.23
CA ALA A 91 12.59 -2.39 -0.19
C ALA A 91 11.57 -1.81 -1.18
N ALA A 92 11.42 -2.39 -2.38
CA ALA A 92 10.40 -1.98 -3.34
C ALA A 92 8.99 -2.20 -2.78
N THR A 93 8.76 -3.37 -2.17
CA THR A 93 7.48 -3.71 -1.50
C THR A 93 7.17 -2.73 -0.36
N ALA A 94 8.16 -2.43 0.48
CA ALA A 94 7.99 -1.47 1.57
C ALA A 94 7.67 -0.06 1.07
N ARG A 95 8.35 0.41 0.01
CA ARG A 95 8.05 1.70 -0.64
C ARG A 95 6.63 1.76 -1.20
N HIS A 96 6.17 0.68 -1.83
CA HIS A 96 4.81 0.61 -2.32
C HIS A 96 3.81 0.78 -1.17
N ARG A 97 3.98 0.05 -0.06
CA ARG A 97 3.12 0.19 1.12
C ARG A 97 3.15 1.60 1.72
N LEU A 98 4.32 2.26 1.75
CA LEU A 98 4.43 3.65 2.18
C LEU A 98 3.60 4.58 1.29
N SER A 99 3.64 4.39 -0.03
CA SER A 99 2.81 5.19 -0.96
C SER A 99 1.30 4.98 -0.75
N LEU A 100 0.89 3.78 -0.31
CA LEU A 100 -0.52 3.54 0.05
C LEU A 100 -0.91 4.34 1.29
N ILE A 101 -0.06 4.33 2.33
CA ILE A 101 -0.28 5.09 3.55
C ILE A 101 -0.32 6.59 3.26
N GLU A 102 0.60 7.10 2.43
CA GLU A 102 0.63 8.51 2.03
C GLU A 102 -0.68 8.94 1.36
N ARG A 103 -1.24 8.09 0.48
CA ARG A 103 -2.55 8.35 -0.14
C ARG A 103 -3.68 8.38 0.88
N MET A 104 -3.72 7.40 1.79
CA MET A 104 -4.73 7.36 2.85
C MET A 104 -4.67 8.59 3.76
N LEU A 105 -3.47 9.07 4.11
CA LEU A 105 -3.30 10.28 4.91
C LEU A 105 -3.76 11.56 4.19
N VAL A 106 -3.55 11.65 2.88
CA VAL A 106 -4.08 12.77 2.08
C VAL A 106 -5.61 12.71 2.08
N GLN A 107 -6.19 11.55 1.81
CA GLN A 107 -7.65 11.36 1.83
C GLN A 107 -8.24 11.69 3.20
N GLU A 108 -7.69 11.20 4.31
CA GLU A 108 -8.19 11.54 5.66
C GLU A 108 -8.11 13.04 5.95
N SER A 109 -7.11 13.75 5.42
CA SER A 109 -6.97 15.20 5.60
C SER A 109 -7.97 16.00 4.76
N GLU A 110 -8.27 15.53 3.55
CA GLU A 110 -9.27 16.13 2.65
C GLU A 110 -10.69 15.79 3.11
N GLU A 111 -10.93 14.56 3.58
CA GLU A 111 -12.17 14.12 4.22
C GLU A 111 -12.40 14.85 5.54
N HIS A 112 -11.39 15.06 6.40
CA HIS A 112 -11.58 15.94 7.57
C HIS A 112 -11.92 17.39 7.20
N PHE A 113 -11.49 17.86 6.02
CA PHE A 113 -11.85 19.19 5.52
C PHE A 113 -13.27 19.25 4.94
N MET A 114 -13.77 18.15 4.38
CA MET A 114 -15.11 18.04 3.77
C MET A 114 -16.18 17.52 4.75
N VAL A 115 -15.78 16.74 5.75
CA VAL A 115 -16.60 16.03 6.75
C VAL A 115 -16.30 16.64 8.13
N SER A 116 -16.50 17.95 8.24
CA SER A 116 -16.81 18.52 9.55
C SER A 116 -18.32 18.48 9.70
N ASP A 117 -18.81 17.59 10.55
CA ASP A 117 -20.22 17.33 10.90
C ASP A 117 -21.20 17.30 9.70
N VAL A 118 -21.42 16.10 9.13
CA VAL A 118 -22.49 15.89 8.15
C VAL A 118 -23.83 15.90 8.88
N ASP A 119 -24.46 17.06 8.90
CA ASP A 119 -25.86 17.21 9.31
C ASP A 119 -26.77 16.71 8.19
N ILE A 120 -27.49 15.61 8.45
CA ILE A 120 -28.49 15.06 7.54
C ILE A 120 -29.82 15.76 7.84
N GLU A 121 -30.30 16.59 6.92
CA GLU A 121 -31.63 17.20 6.96
C GLU A 121 -32.52 16.62 5.86
N LEU A 122 -33.79 16.34 6.19
CA LEU A 122 -34.82 16.03 5.21
C LEU A 122 -35.42 17.35 4.72
N ILE A 123 -35.32 17.61 3.41
CA ILE A 123 -35.89 18.80 2.77
C ILE A 123 -37.00 18.40 1.80
N ASP A 124 -38.09 19.18 1.77
CA ASP A 124 -39.14 19.06 0.76
C ASP A 124 -38.66 19.72 -0.54
N LEU A 125 -38.63 18.96 -1.62
CA LEU A 125 -38.28 19.43 -2.95
C LEU A 125 -39.53 19.82 -3.74
N PRO A 126 -39.54 20.99 -4.43
CA PRO A 126 -40.63 21.34 -5.33
C PRO A 126 -40.68 20.38 -6.54
N PRO A 127 -41.74 20.41 -7.37
CA PRO A 127 -41.75 19.67 -8.63
C PRO A 127 -40.61 20.14 -9.54
N GLN A 128 -39.87 19.20 -10.12
CA GLN A 128 -38.69 19.49 -10.96
C GLN A 128 -38.78 18.75 -12.29
N THR A 129 -38.29 19.40 -13.35
CA THR A 129 -38.08 18.77 -14.66
C THR A 129 -36.59 18.75 -14.94
N LEU A 130 -36.06 17.55 -15.16
CA LEU A 130 -34.64 17.32 -15.39
C LEU A 130 -34.44 16.81 -16.82
N VAL A 131 -33.36 17.25 -17.45
CA VAL A 131 -32.86 16.63 -18.67
C VAL A 131 -31.61 15.82 -18.31
N SER A 132 -31.51 14.60 -18.81
CA SER A 132 -30.48 13.65 -18.40
C SER A 132 -29.91 12.88 -19.58
N VAL A 133 -28.67 12.40 -19.41
CA VAL A 133 -28.07 11.40 -20.29
C VAL A 133 -27.55 10.24 -19.43
N ARG A 134 -27.91 9.01 -19.79
CA ARG A 134 -27.52 7.78 -19.09
C ARG A 134 -26.40 7.07 -19.84
N GLY A 135 -25.49 6.44 -19.12
CA GLY A 135 -24.49 5.56 -19.73
C GLY A 135 -23.77 4.69 -18.71
N THR A 136 -23.01 3.73 -19.24
CA THR A 136 -22.13 2.88 -18.45
C THR A 136 -20.71 3.40 -18.50
N LEU A 137 -20.10 3.56 -17.33
CA LEU A 137 -18.77 4.10 -17.10
C LEU A 137 -17.82 3.02 -16.56
N PRO A 138 -16.50 3.13 -16.83
CA PRO A 138 -15.53 2.18 -16.28
C PRO A 138 -15.44 2.26 -14.75
N GLU A 139 -15.63 3.43 -14.16
CA GLU A 139 -15.61 3.70 -12.72
C GLU A 139 -16.35 5.02 -12.41
N TYR A 140 -16.74 5.24 -11.14
CA TYR A 140 -17.43 6.47 -10.69
C TYR A 140 -16.65 7.76 -11.01
N ALA A 141 -15.31 7.72 -10.95
CA ALA A 141 -14.47 8.87 -11.25
C ALA A 141 -14.54 9.32 -12.73
N ALA A 142 -15.13 8.50 -13.61
CA ALA A 142 -15.30 8.82 -15.03
C ALA A 142 -16.61 9.58 -15.35
N GLU A 143 -17.37 10.05 -14.35
CA GLU A 143 -18.63 10.83 -14.52
C GLU A 143 -18.50 11.96 -15.56
N GLY A 144 -17.33 12.60 -15.64
CA GLY A 144 -17.02 13.65 -16.62
C GLY A 144 -17.27 13.26 -18.07
N GLU A 145 -17.24 11.96 -18.41
CA GLU A 145 -17.59 11.47 -19.75
C GLU A 145 -19.07 11.70 -20.09
N LEU A 146 -19.98 11.55 -19.12
CA LEU A 146 -21.40 11.80 -19.35
C LEU A 146 -21.68 13.30 -19.48
N TRP A 147 -21.01 14.13 -18.67
CA TRP A 147 -21.10 15.60 -18.81
C TRP A 147 -20.63 16.10 -20.17
N ALA A 148 -19.54 15.52 -20.69
CA ALA A 148 -19.04 15.82 -22.03
C ALA A 148 -20.03 15.43 -23.15
N ARG A 149 -20.93 14.47 -22.90
CA ARG A 149 -22.02 14.09 -23.82
C ARG A 149 -23.26 14.98 -23.65
N LEU A 150 -23.62 15.34 -22.42
CA LEU A 150 -24.81 16.14 -22.12
C LEU A 150 -24.70 17.58 -22.66
N MET A 151 -23.57 18.26 -22.42
CA MET A 151 -23.45 19.70 -22.69
C MET A 151 -23.61 20.08 -24.18
N PRO A 152 -23.00 19.37 -25.15
CA PRO A 152 -23.21 19.65 -26.57
C PRO A 152 -24.65 19.44 -27.02
N GLU A 153 -25.34 18.44 -26.47
CA GLU A 153 -26.74 18.14 -26.84
C GLU A 153 -27.70 19.22 -26.33
N LEU A 154 -27.45 19.78 -25.13
CA LEU A 154 -28.24 20.92 -24.64
C LEU A 154 -28.11 22.14 -25.56
N GLN A 155 -26.89 22.44 -26.00
CA GLN A 155 -26.66 23.53 -26.96
C GLN A 155 -27.35 23.25 -28.29
N ARG A 156 -27.22 22.02 -28.81
CA ARG A 156 -27.83 21.61 -30.09
C ARG A 156 -29.35 21.75 -30.07
N GLN A 157 -29.98 21.38 -28.95
CA GLN A 157 -31.43 21.37 -28.80
C GLN A 157 -32.00 22.70 -28.25
N GLY A 158 -31.14 23.67 -27.92
CA GLY A 158 -31.56 24.97 -27.40
C GLY A 158 -32.16 24.89 -25.99
N ILE A 159 -31.78 23.88 -25.21
CA ILE A 159 -32.27 23.66 -23.85
C ILE A 159 -31.35 24.40 -22.87
N ALA A 160 -31.92 25.34 -22.12
CA ALA A 160 -31.19 26.11 -21.11
C ALA A 160 -31.41 25.52 -19.71
N PRO A 161 -30.35 25.26 -18.93
CA PRO A 161 -30.49 24.88 -17.54
C PRO A 161 -30.95 26.06 -16.69
N VAL A 162 -31.80 25.81 -15.70
CA VAL A 162 -32.36 26.81 -14.78
C VAL A 162 -32.04 26.55 -13.31
N GLY A 163 -31.51 25.38 -13.00
CA GLY A 163 -31.21 24.96 -11.63
C GLY A 163 -29.95 24.10 -11.53
N PRO A 164 -29.71 23.51 -10.35
CA PRO A 164 -28.54 22.67 -10.12
C PRO A 164 -28.54 21.43 -11.02
N GLY A 165 -27.32 20.94 -11.29
CA GLY A 165 -27.11 19.64 -11.90
C GLY A 165 -26.65 18.63 -10.85
N GLY A 166 -26.67 17.36 -11.23
CA GLY A 166 -26.20 16.28 -10.38
C GLY A 166 -26.11 14.96 -11.13
N CYS A 167 -25.88 13.89 -10.37
CA CYS A 167 -25.85 12.53 -10.86
C CYS A 167 -26.94 11.67 -10.18
N ILE A 168 -27.45 10.69 -10.92
CA ILE A 168 -28.33 9.63 -10.43
C ILE A 168 -27.61 8.31 -10.68
N GLU A 169 -27.26 7.63 -9.59
CA GLU A 169 -26.75 6.25 -9.63
C GLU A 169 -27.92 5.28 -9.79
N HIS A 170 -27.82 4.35 -10.76
CA HIS A 170 -28.87 3.36 -11.01
C HIS A 170 -28.54 1.97 -10.48
N ASN A 171 -27.29 1.74 -10.05
CA ASN A 171 -26.91 0.47 -9.44
C ASN A 171 -27.48 0.40 -8.01
N GLY A 172 -28.12 -0.73 -7.67
CA GLY A 172 -28.67 -0.95 -6.32
C GLY A 172 -27.62 -1.24 -5.25
N GLU A 173 -26.36 -1.44 -5.65
CA GLU A 173 -25.20 -1.66 -4.80
C GLU A 173 -23.96 -1.07 -5.46
N PHE A 174 -22.93 -0.80 -4.66
CA PHE A 174 -21.64 -0.31 -5.14
C PHE A 174 -21.00 -1.32 -6.12
N ARG A 175 -20.38 -0.79 -7.19
CA ARG A 175 -19.65 -1.60 -8.19
C ARG A 175 -18.25 -1.06 -8.43
N GLU A 176 -17.27 -1.95 -8.49
CA GLU A 176 -15.90 -1.57 -8.85
C GLU A 176 -15.74 -1.21 -10.33
N SER A 177 -16.64 -1.69 -11.21
CA SER A 177 -16.64 -1.40 -12.64
C SER A 177 -18.03 -1.49 -13.27
N ASP A 178 -18.14 -1.00 -14.51
CA ASP A 178 -19.37 -0.98 -15.30
C ASP A 178 -20.51 -0.27 -14.56
N VAL A 179 -20.20 0.95 -14.12
CA VAL A 179 -21.06 1.80 -13.30
C VAL A 179 -22.14 2.43 -14.18
N ASP A 180 -23.40 2.29 -13.82
CA ASP A 180 -24.56 2.77 -14.60
C ASP A 180 -25.16 4.02 -13.96
N GLU A 181 -24.95 5.15 -14.62
CA GLU A 181 -25.21 6.48 -14.08
C GLU A 181 -25.94 7.38 -15.08
N SER A 182 -26.60 8.41 -14.56
CA SER A 182 -27.09 9.52 -15.37
C SER A 182 -26.67 10.85 -14.77
N VAL A 183 -26.08 11.72 -15.58
CA VAL A 183 -25.93 13.14 -15.22
C VAL A 183 -27.16 13.91 -15.69
N PHE A 184 -27.57 14.91 -14.92
CA PHE A 184 -28.73 15.71 -15.22
C PHE A 184 -28.54 17.18 -14.92
N LEU A 185 -29.37 18.01 -15.55
CA LEU A 185 -29.56 19.42 -15.23
C LEU A 185 -31.05 19.72 -15.07
N GLU A 186 -31.41 20.59 -14.12
CA GLU A 186 -32.76 21.11 -14.01
C GLU A 186 -33.06 22.12 -15.13
N VAL A 187 -34.22 21.96 -15.76
CA VAL A 187 -34.70 22.74 -16.91
C VAL A 187 -36.13 23.21 -16.68
N GLU A 188 -36.59 24.13 -17.51
CA GLU A 188 -37.98 24.62 -17.45
C GLU A 188 -39.01 23.46 -17.54
N PRO A 189 -40.14 23.51 -16.82
CA PRO A 189 -41.14 22.42 -16.80
C PRO A 189 -41.69 22.00 -18.17
N GLY A 190 -41.70 22.93 -19.12
CA GLY A 190 -42.13 22.71 -20.50
C GLY A 190 -41.05 22.21 -21.45
N ALA A 191 -39.83 21.93 -20.96
CA ALA A 191 -38.74 21.47 -21.81
C ALA A 191 -39.03 20.09 -22.42
N GLU A 192 -38.74 19.98 -23.71
CA GLU A 192 -38.73 18.72 -24.46
C GLU A 192 -37.30 18.47 -24.94
N ALA A 193 -36.94 17.20 -25.05
CA ALA A 193 -35.62 16.80 -25.52
C ALA A 193 -35.74 15.57 -26.41
N GLU A 194 -34.88 15.51 -27.41
CA GLU A 194 -34.70 14.38 -28.32
C GLU A 194 -33.51 13.54 -27.88
N GLU A 195 -33.47 12.28 -28.36
CA GLU A 195 -32.33 11.40 -28.15
C GLU A 195 -31.00 12.08 -28.52
N PRO A 196 -29.94 11.87 -27.72
CA PRO A 196 -29.82 10.90 -26.63
C PRO A 196 -30.32 11.40 -25.26
N LEU A 197 -30.93 12.59 -25.19
CA LEU A 197 -31.41 13.17 -23.94
C LEU A 197 -32.75 12.55 -23.52
N THR A 198 -32.93 12.40 -22.21
CA THR A 198 -34.19 11.96 -21.62
C THR A 198 -34.71 13.00 -20.64
N VAL A 199 -35.98 13.38 -20.77
CA VAL A 199 -36.63 14.30 -19.82
C VAL A 199 -37.32 13.53 -18.71
N LEU A 200 -36.91 13.78 -17.48
CA LEU A 200 -37.47 13.20 -16.25
C LEU A 200 -38.33 14.26 -15.56
N ARG A 201 -39.52 13.87 -15.10
CA ARG A 201 -40.45 14.77 -14.40
C ARG A 201 -40.75 14.22 -13.03
N PHE A 202 -40.38 14.97 -12.00
CA PHE A 202 -40.58 14.60 -10.61
C PHE A 202 -41.67 15.48 -9.98
N PRO A 203 -42.67 14.88 -9.32
CA PRO A 203 -43.58 15.65 -8.48
C PRO A 203 -42.85 16.17 -7.24
N ALA A 204 -43.50 17.07 -6.50
CA ALA A 204 -43.02 17.50 -5.18
C ALA A 204 -42.86 16.27 -4.26
N ARG A 205 -41.77 16.22 -3.50
CA ARG A 205 -41.39 15.07 -2.66
C ARG A 205 -40.54 15.48 -1.47
#